data_AF-A0A0G1TZ25-F1
#
_entry.id   AF-A0A0G1TZ25-F1
#
_cell.length_a   1.000
_cell.length_b   1.000
_cell.length_c   1.000
_cell.angle_alpha   90.00
_cell.angle_beta   90.00
_cell.angle_gamma   90.00
#
_symmetry.space_group_name_H-M   'P 1'
#
loop_
_entity.id
_entity.type
_entity.pdbx_description
1 polymer ?
#
loop_
_entity_poly.entity_id
_entity_poly.type
_entity_poly.pdbx_seq_one_letter_code
_entity_poly.pdbx_strand_id
1 'polypeptide(L)'
;MKKVYFIRHGESEGNAGPIRQGRSSSLTQKGLEQSEIIAERCEKLSIDSIISSTMKRAVETAKIILARLKKPVEYSDLFAERRRPKEQIGVLKSDRTALDAEKTIRENFTVSGFRFSDEENFDDLKTRAGQVLRYLQKKPEKNILVVTHGFF
;
A
#
# COMPACT_ATOMS: atom_id res chain seq x y z
N MET A 1 0.39 22.50 12.47
CA MET A 1 0.32 21.85 11.14
C MET A 1 0.79 20.41 11.28
N LYS A 2 0.02 19.43 10.78
CA LYS A 2 0.37 18.01 10.79
C LYS A 2 1.11 17.66 9.49
N LYS A 3 2.19 16.89 9.58
CA LYS A 3 2.97 16.42 8.43
C LYS A 3 2.84 14.90 8.34
N VAL A 4 2.47 14.43 7.15
CA VAL A 4 2.33 13.00 6.87
C VAL A 4 3.26 12.63 5.73
N TYR A 5 4.10 11.63 5.96
CA TYR A 5 5.06 11.12 4.99
C TYR A 5 4.56 9.78 4.48
N PHE A 6 4.24 9.69 3.19
CA PHE A 6 3.86 8.42 2.57
C PHE A 6 5.07 7.76 1.91
N ILE A 7 5.26 6.48 2.21
CA ILE A 7 6.29 5.62 1.62
C ILE A 7 5.58 4.42 1.02
N ARG A 8 5.92 4.09 -0.23
CA ARG A 8 5.55 2.80 -0.81
C ARG A 8 6.49 1.72 -0.27
N HIS A 9 5.94 0.54 0.04
CA HIS A 9 6.75 -0.64 0.36
C HIS A 9 7.84 -0.91 -0.70
N GLY A 10 8.93 -1.57 -0.30
CA GLY A 10 10.00 -1.98 -1.22
C GLY A 10 9.51 -3.00 -2.27
N GLU A 11 10.31 -3.25 -3.30
CA GLU A 11 9.97 -4.25 -4.33
C GLU A 11 9.62 -5.61 -3.71
N SER A 12 8.48 -6.18 -4.11
CA SER A 12 8.02 -7.50 -3.66
C SER A 12 8.12 -8.55 -4.74
N GLU A 13 8.08 -9.83 -4.34
CA GLU A 13 8.04 -10.97 -5.26
C GLU A 13 6.87 -10.86 -6.26
N GLY A 14 5.73 -10.29 -5.84
CA GLY A 14 4.59 -10.02 -6.71
C GLY A 14 4.82 -8.84 -7.67
N ASN A 15 5.76 -7.96 -7.39
CA ASN A 15 6.19 -6.91 -8.33
C ASN A 15 7.16 -7.47 -9.37
N ALA A 16 8.19 -8.19 -8.93
CA ALA A 16 9.22 -8.73 -9.80
C ALA A 16 8.74 -9.95 -10.61
N GLY A 17 7.94 -10.82 -10.02
CA GLY A 17 7.49 -12.07 -10.62
C GLY A 17 6.39 -11.90 -11.67
N PRO A 18 6.16 -12.91 -12.51
CA PRO A 18 5.15 -12.87 -13.57
C PRO A 18 3.73 -13.09 -13.03
N ILE A 19 3.59 -13.70 -11.84
CA ILE A 19 2.30 -13.95 -11.19
C ILE A 19 1.93 -12.75 -10.33
N ARG A 20 0.69 -12.29 -10.46
CA ARG A 20 0.17 -11.22 -9.63
C ARG A 20 -0.24 -11.76 -8.26
N GLN A 21 0.63 -11.56 -7.28
CA GLN A 21 0.40 -12.00 -5.90
C GLN A 21 -0.44 -10.98 -5.12
N GLY A 22 -1.24 -11.49 -4.20
CA GLY A 22 -2.12 -10.69 -3.34
C GLY A 22 -1.40 -10.12 -2.09
N ARG A 23 -2.01 -10.34 -0.93
CA ARG A 23 -1.60 -9.73 0.36
C ARG A 23 -0.33 -10.32 0.98
N SER A 24 0.01 -11.56 0.62
CA SER A 24 1.07 -12.37 1.25
C SER A 24 2.45 -12.26 0.60
N SER A 25 2.61 -11.42 -0.43
CA SER A 25 3.88 -11.27 -1.14
C SER A 25 4.94 -10.62 -0.25
N SER A 26 6.09 -11.29 -0.10
CA SER A 26 7.26 -10.79 0.62
C SER A 26 8.07 -9.81 -0.24
N LEU A 27 8.96 -9.04 0.39
CA LEU A 27 10.00 -8.27 -0.29
C LEU A 27 11.00 -9.19 -1.01
N THR A 28 11.50 -8.72 -2.16
CA THR A 28 12.69 -9.29 -2.81
C THR A 28 13.94 -8.85 -2.07
N GLN A 29 15.10 -9.44 -2.38
CA GLN A 29 16.40 -8.95 -1.88
C GLN A 29 16.61 -7.45 -2.18
N LYS A 30 16.28 -7.03 -3.39
CA LYS A 30 16.29 -5.60 -3.79
C LYS A 30 15.28 -4.76 -2.98
N GLY A 31 14.11 -5.31 -2.67
CA GLY A 31 13.12 -4.67 -1.81
C GLY A 31 13.60 -4.48 -0.36
N LEU A 32 14.39 -5.41 0.16
CA LEU A 32 15.05 -5.29 1.47
C LEU A 32 16.08 -4.16 1.44
N GLU A 33 16.94 -4.11 0.42
CA GLU A 33 17.93 -3.04 0.24
C GLU A 33 17.27 -1.66 0.10
N GLN A 34 16.20 -1.57 -0.70
CA GLN A 34 15.39 -0.34 -0.80
C GLN A 34 14.81 0.08 0.54
N SER A 35 14.39 -0.89 1.37
CA SER A 35 13.82 -0.63 2.69
C SER A 35 14.86 -0.13 3.70
N GLU A 36 16.12 -0.58 3.61
CA GLU A 36 17.22 -0.03 4.41
C GLU A 36 17.54 1.42 3.99
N ILE A 37 17.65 1.70 2.68
CA ILE A 37 17.93 3.05 2.18
C ILE A 37 16.87 4.06 2.64
N ILE A 38 15.59 3.68 2.56
CA ILE A 38 14.52 4.58 3.03
C ILE A 38 14.53 4.72 4.56
N ALA A 39 14.91 3.68 5.31
CA ALA A 39 15.04 3.75 6.75
C ALA A 39 16.10 4.78 7.18
N GLU A 40 17.29 4.78 6.56
CA GLU A 40 18.34 5.78 6.79
C GLU A 40 17.86 7.20 6.49
N ARG A 41 17.05 7.38 5.44
CA ARG A 41 16.45 8.68 5.13
C ARG A 41 15.44 9.09 6.20
N CYS A 42 14.68 8.15 6.74
CA CYS A 42 13.69 8.44 7.78
C CYS A 42 14.32 8.84 9.12
N GLU A 43 15.54 8.38 9.43
CA GLU A 43 16.27 8.79 10.65
C GLU A 43 16.53 10.30 10.70
N LYS A 44 16.64 10.93 9.53
CA LYS A 44 16.85 12.38 9.38
C LYS A 44 15.55 13.19 9.50
N LEU A 45 14.41 12.51 9.62
CA LEU A 45 13.09 13.13 9.78
C LEU A 45 12.66 13.09 11.24
N SER A 46 12.03 14.16 11.70
CA SER A 46 11.32 14.14 12.99
C SER A 46 10.05 13.30 12.82
N ILE A 47 10.11 12.00 13.12
CA ILE A 47 8.95 11.09 13.10
C ILE A 47 8.49 10.81 14.53
N ASP A 48 7.21 11.00 14.77
CA ASP A 48 6.57 10.77 16.07
C ASP A 48 5.98 9.36 16.14
N SER A 49 5.35 8.90 15.05
CA SER A 49 4.73 7.57 14.94
C SER A 49 4.77 7.02 13.52
N ILE A 50 4.65 5.69 13.42
CA ILE A 50 4.60 4.95 12.16
C ILE A 50 3.23 4.28 12.05
N ILE A 51 2.66 4.31 10.85
CA ILE A 51 1.51 3.49 10.47
C ILE A 51 1.95 2.63 9.28
N SER A 52 1.56 1.36 9.27
CA SER A 52 1.81 0.48 8.14
C SER A 52 0.54 -0.25 7.72
N SER A 53 0.37 -0.47 6.42
CA SER A 53 -0.62 -1.43 5.96
C SER A 53 -0.33 -2.83 6.52
N THR A 54 -1.37 -3.62 6.73
CA THR A 54 -1.25 -5.01 7.19
C THR A 54 -0.72 -5.99 6.12
N MET A 55 -0.59 -5.58 4.85
CA MET A 55 -0.04 -6.43 3.79
C MET A 55 1.46 -6.72 4.02
N LYS A 56 1.89 -7.96 3.77
CA LYS A 56 3.20 -8.49 4.21
C LYS A 56 4.39 -7.62 3.83
N ARG A 57 4.55 -7.28 2.56
CA ARG A 57 5.60 -6.36 2.06
C ARG A 57 5.65 -4.99 2.76
N ALA A 58 4.50 -4.41 3.12
CA ALA A 58 4.46 -3.13 3.84
C ALA A 58 4.84 -3.31 5.31
N VAL A 59 4.44 -4.43 5.93
CA VAL A 59 4.88 -4.81 7.27
C VAL A 59 6.39 -5.03 7.32
N GLU A 60 6.97 -5.73 6.34
CA GLU A 60 8.40 -6.00 6.24
C GLU A 60 9.20 -4.70 6.08
N THR A 61 8.81 -3.81 5.15
CA THR A 61 9.43 -2.49 5.02
C THR A 61 9.30 -1.68 6.32
N ALA A 62 8.13 -1.68 6.96
CA ALA A 62 7.93 -0.95 8.21
C ALA A 62 8.76 -1.50 9.38
N LYS A 63 8.99 -2.83 9.45
CA LYS A 63 9.85 -3.44 10.47
C LYS A 63 11.31 -3.01 10.34
N ILE A 64 11.81 -2.89 9.12
CA ILE A 64 13.17 -2.40 8.83
C ILE A 64 13.30 -0.94 9.30
N ILE A 65 12.34 -0.09 8.95
CA ILE A 65 12.30 1.31 9.41
C ILE A 65 12.19 1.40 10.94
N LEU A 66 11.34 0.56 11.54
CA LEU A 66 11.13 0.52 12.99
C LEU A 66 12.40 0.18 13.77
N ALA A 67 13.21 -0.75 13.27
CA ALA A 67 14.47 -1.15 13.90
C ALA A 67 15.42 0.05 14.08
N ARG A 68 15.36 1.03 13.16
CA ARG A 68 16.11 2.29 13.21
C ARG A 68 15.44 3.34 14.11
N LEU A 69 14.17 3.64 13.84
CA LEU A 69 13.50 4.77 14.48
C LEU A 69 13.03 4.52 15.92
N LYS A 70 12.75 3.26 16.28
CA LYS A 70 12.22 2.85 17.60
C LYS A 70 10.99 3.66 18.03
N LYS A 71 10.09 3.95 17.09
CA LYS A 71 8.83 4.69 17.33
C LYS A 71 7.64 3.75 17.46
N PRO A 72 6.53 4.18 18.09
CA PRO A 72 5.29 3.41 18.06
C PRO A 72 4.85 3.11 16.63
N VAL A 73 4.45 1.86 16.36
CA VAL A 73 3.91 1.42 15.09
C VAL A 73 2.49 0.92 15.25
N GLU A 74 1.60 1.33 14.35
CA GLU A 74 0.26 0.77 14.21
C GLU A 74 0.11 0.10 12.84
N TYR A 75 -0.55 -1.06 12.82
CA TYR A 75 -0.89 -1.76 11.58
C TYR A 75 -2.38 -1.61 11.29
N SER A 76 -2.73 -1.18 10.07
CA SER A 76 -4.12 -0.93 9.71
C SER A 76 -4.43 -1.26 8.26
N ASP A 77 -5.53 -1.99 8.03
CA ASP A 77 -6.05 -2.29 6.69
C ASP A 77 -6.58 -1.07 5.94
N LEU A 78 -6.81 0.04 6.65
CA LEU A 78 -7.24 1.30 6.04
C LEU A 78 -6.23 1.82 5.00
N PHE A 79 -4.96 1.44 5.15
CA PHE A 79 -3.84 1.80 4.28
C PHE A 79 -3.43 0.66 3.32
N ALA A 80 -4.25 -0.37 3.14
CA ALA A 80 -3.96 -1.46 2.20
C ALA A 80 -3.99 -0.98 0.75
N GLU A 81 -3.34 -1.73 -0.14
CA GLU A 81 -3.43 -1.54 -1.60
C GLU A 81 -4.88 -1.67 -2.06
N ARG A 82 -5.28 -0.93 -3.09
CA ARG A 82 -6.56 -1.10 -3.76
C ARG A 82 -6.81 -2.58 -4.00
N ARG A 83 -7.93 -3.10 -3.49
CA ARG A 83 -8.36 -4.46 -3.79
C ARG A 83 -8.54 -4.60 -5.29
N ARG A 84 -7.82 -5.54 -5.89
CA ARG A 84 -7.97 -5.92 -7.30
C ARG A 84 -9.08 -6.96 -7.44
N PRO A 85 -9.67 -7.10 -8.65
CA PRO A 85 -10.66 -8.13 -8.90
C PRO A 85 -10.00 -9.52 -8.78
N LYS A 86 -10.77 -10.52 -8.33
CA LYS A 86 -10.32 -11.91 -8.17
C LYS A 86 -9.74 -12.50 -9.45
N GLU A 87 -10.21 -12.06 -10.62
CA GLU A 87 -9.73 -12.45 -11.96
C GLU A 87 -8.26 -12.09 -12.18
N GLN A 88 -7.69 -11.19 -11.37
CA GLN A 88 -6.30 -10.77 -11.46
C GLN A 88 -5.40 -11.39 -10.39
N ILE A 89 -5.92 -12.14 -9.41
CA ILE A 89 -5.12 -12.64 -8.29
C ILE A 89 -4.69 -14.09 -8.55
N GLY A 90 -3.40 -14.37 -8.35
CA GLY A 90 -2.85 -15.73 -8.50
C GLY A 90 -2.64 -16.16 -9.96
N VAL A 91 -2.89 -15.28 -10.92
CA VAL A 91 -2.72 -15.52 -12.35
C VAL A 91 -1.50 -14.78 -12.91
N LEU A 92 -1.06 -15.17 -14.10
CA LEU A 92 -0.02 -14.46 -14.83
C LEU A 92 -0.47 -13.04 -15.15
N LYS A 93 0.44 -12.08 -15.07
CA LYS A 93 0.19 -10.68 -15.48
C LYS A 93 -0.13 -10.56 -16.97
N SER A 94 0.30 -11.53 -17.77
CA SER A 94 0.00 -11.67 -19.21
C SER A 94 -1.27 -12.47 -19.50
N ASP A 95 -1.97 -12.96 -18.47
CA ASP A 95 -3.21 -13.69 -18.66
C ASP A 95 -4.25 -12.82 -19.37
N ARG A 96 -4.91 -13.36 -20.40
CA ARG A 96 -5.80 -12.58 -21.24
C ARG A 96 -7.04 -12.11 -20.48
N THR A 97 -7.61 -12.96 -19.62
CA THR A 97 -8.77 -12.63 -18.79
C THR A 97 -8.43 -11.52 -17.81
N ALA A 98 -7.27 -11.61 -17.17
CA ALA A 98 -6.78 -10.56 -16.26
C ALA A 98 -6.55 -9.22 -16.96
N LEU A 99 -6.05 -9.24 -18.20
CA LEU A 99 -5.81 -8.06 -19.02
C LEU A 99 -7.12 -7.42 -19.53
N ASP A 100 -8.06 -8.23 -20.00
CA ASP A 100 -9.37 -7.75 -20.43
C ASP A 100 -10.14 -7.15 -19.23
N ALA A 101 -10.09 -7.78 -18.06
CA ALA A 101 -10.63 -7.21 -16.81
C ALA A 101 -9.97 -5.87 -16.44
N GLU A 102 -8.63 -5.75 -16.52
CA GLU A 102 -7.93 -4.49 -16.27
C GLU A 102 -8.36 -3.39 -17.24
N LYS A 103 -8.54 -3.73 -18.52
CA LYS A 103 -8.99 -2.80 -19.56
C LYS A 103 -10.39 -2.29 -19.23
N THR A 104 -11.34 -3.18 -18.98
CA THR A 104 -12.72 -2.81 -18.63
C THR A 104 -12.79 -1.94 -17.38
N ILE A 105 -12.04 -2.29 -16.33
CA ILE A 105 -11.97 -1.48 -15.11
C ILE A 105 -11.40 -0.09 -15.41
N ARG A 106 -10.34 0.00 -16.22
CA ARG A 106 -9.71 1.28 -16.55
C ARG A 106 -10.63 2.20 -17.33
N GLU A 107 -11.32 1.66 -18.35
CA GLU A 107 -12.23 2.43 -19.20
C GLU A 107 -13.44 2.98 -18.43
N ASN A 108 -13.85 2.28 -17.36
CA ASN A 108 -15.01 2.65 -16.56
C ASN A 108 -14.63 3.17 -15.16
N PHE A 109 -13.35 3.43 -14.88
CA PHE A 109 -12.89 3.63 -13.50
C PHE A 109 -13.59 4.79 -12.80
N THR A 110 -13.89 5.88 -13.52
CA THR A 110 -14.55 7.07 -12.98
C THR A 110 -16.06 7.06 -13.17
N VAL A 111 -16.63 6.03 -13.80
CA VAL A 111 -18.09 5.87 -13.93
C VAL A 111 -18.64 5.52 -12.55
N SER A 112 -19.50 6.40 -12.02
CA SER A 112 -20.03 6.22 -10.66
C SER A 112 -20.76 4.88 -10.52
N GLY A 113 -20.49 4.19 -9.41
CA GLY A 113 -21.05 2.88 -9.11
C GLY A 113 -20.49 1.73 -9.95
N PHE A 114 -19.68 1.98 -10.98
CA PHE A 114 -19.14 0.90 -11.80
C PHE A 114 -18.26 -0.03 -10.96
N ARG A 115 -18.50 -1.33 -11.10
CA ARG A 115 -17.70 -2.39 -10.50
C ARG A 115 -17.73 -3.58 -11.43
N PHE A 116 -16.55 -4.06 -11.79
CA PHE A 116 -16.37 -5.20 -12.68
C PHE A 116 -16.65 -6.52 -11.95
N SER A 117 -16.10 -6.69 -10.75
CA SER A 117 -16.14 -7.93 -9.97
C SER A 117 -16.18 -7.60 -8.47
N ASP A 118 -15.26 -8.16 -7.69
CA ASP A 118 -15.11 -7.96 -6.25
C ASP A 118 -14.02 -6.95 -5.89
N GLU A 119 -13.55 -6.10 -6.81
CA GLU A 119 -12.48 -5.13 -6.54
C GLU A 119 -12.93 -3.98 -5.61
N GLU A 120 -12.03 -3.05 -5.29
CA GLU A 120 -12.41 -1.69 -4.87
C GLU A 120 -12.54 -0.79 -6.09
N ASN A 121 -13.70 -0.14 -6.24
CA ASN A 121 -13.93 0.81 -7.32
C ASN A 121 -13.61 2.25 -6.87
N PHE A 122 -13.80 3.23 -7.77
CA PHE A 122 -13.46 4.62 -7.46
C PHE A 122 -14.28 5.24 -6.33
N ASP A 123 -15.55 4.85 -6.17
CA ASP A 123 -16.39 5.33 -5.08
C ASP A 123 -15.96 4.75 -3.72
N ASP A 124 -15.54 3.48 -3.67
CA ASP A 124 -14.92 2.89 -2.48
C ASP A 124 -13.62 3.59 -2.12
N LEU A 125 -12.77 3.86 -3.11
CA LEU A 125 -11.49 4.55 -2.90
C LEU A 125 -11.69 5.97 -2.36
N LYS A 126 -12.65 6.73 -2.91
CA LYS A 126 -13.02 8.05 -2.36
C LYS A 126 -13.51 7.94 -0.92
N THR A 127 -14.35 6.95 -0.64
CA THR A 127 -14.87 6.70 0.70
C THR A 127 -13.74 6.38 1.68
N ARG A 128 -12.83 5.48 1.30
CA ARG A 128 -11.68 5.08 2.10
C ARG A 128 -10.68 6.23 2.26
N ALA A 129 -10.44 7.03 1.24
CA ALA A 129 -9.62 8.24 1.35
C ALA A 129 -10.20 9.22 2.38
N GLY A 130 -11.51 9.43 2.40
CA GLY A 130 -12.18 10.23 3.43
C GLY A 130 -12.00 9.65 4.84
N GLN A 131 -12.04 8.33 4.99
CA GLN A 131 -11.76 7.65 6.26
C GLN A 131 -10.30 7.82 6.69
N VAL A 132 -9.33 7.67 5.76
CA VAL A 132 -7.89 7.91 5.99
C VAL A 132 -7.65 9.34 6.47
N LEU A 133 -8.24 10.34 5.81
CA LEU A 133 -8.08 11.75 6.20
C LEU A 133 -8.61 11.99 7.62
N ARG A 134 -9.81 11.52 7.94
CA ARG A 134 -10.38 11.64 9.30
C ARG A 134 -9.52 10.90 10.34
N TYR A 135 -9.03 9.72 9.99
CA TYR A 135 -8.17 8.92 10.85
C TYR A 135 -6.86 9.66 11.16
N LEU A 136 -6.16 10.17 10.15
CA LEU A 136 -4.91 10.91 10.32
C LEU A 136 -5.11 12.24 11.06
N GLN A 137 -6.22 12.95 10.82
CA GLN A 137 -6.57 14.19 11.52
C GLN A 137 -6.75 13.98 13.03
N LYS A 138 -7.38 12.86 13.44
CA LYS A 138 -7.63 12.54 14.85
C LYS A 138 -6.39 12.12 15.64
N LYS A 139 -5.30 11.74 14.97
CA LYS A 139 -4.05 11.35 15.64
C LYS A 139 -3.45 12.53 16.42
N PRO A 140 -2.98 12.35 17.66
CA PRO A 140 -2.31 13.43 18.41
C PRO A 140 -0.92 13.78 17.83
N GLU A 141 -0.27 12.85 17.13
CA GLU A 141 1.09 13.00 16.61
C GLU A 141 1.17 14.03 15.48
N LYS A 142 2.26 14.81 15.44
CA LYS A 142 2.44 15.88 14.45
C LYS A 142 3.08 15.37 13.17
N ASN A 143 4.03 14.46 13.27
CA ASN A 143 4.79 13.91 12.15
C ASN A 143 4.61 12.40 12.06
N ILE A 144 3.83 11.97 11.07
CA ILE A 144 3.41 10.57 10.93
C ILE A 144 4.05 9.99 9.66
N LEU A 145 4.72 8.86 9.81
CA LEU A 145 5.21 8.07 8.68
C LEU A 145 4.20 6.99 8.33
N VAL A 146 3.84 6.85 7.06
CA VAL A 146 2.88 5.87 6.57
C VAL A 146 3.52 4.98 5.52
N VAL A 147 3.66 3.69 5.80
CA VAL A 147 4.13 2.67 4.85
C VAL A 147 2.91 2.01 4.18
N THR A 148 2.77 2.25 2.88
CA THR A 148 1.60 1.91 2.07
C THR A 148 2.02 1.43 0.67
N HIS A 149 1.18 1.61 -0.34
CA HIS A 149 1.29 0.98 -1.65
C HIS A 149 1.27 1.99 -2.79
N GLY A 150 1.41 1.49 -4.03
CA GLY A 150 1.42 2.34 -5.22
C GLY A 150 0.04 2.90 -5.57
N PHE A 151 -1.02 2.19 -5.24
CA PHE A 151 -2.41 2.57 -5.50
C PHE A 151 -3.27 2.30 -4.25
N PHE A 152 -3.09 3.11 -3.21
CA PHE A 152 -3.87 3.04 -1.97
C PHE A 152 -4.95 4.11 -1.90
#